data_AF-A0A8X8H9A4-F1
#
_entry.id   AF-A0A8X8H9A4-F1
#
_cell.length_a   1.000
_cell.length_b   1.000
_cell.length_c   1.000
_cell.angle_alpha   90.00
_cell.angle_beta   90.00
_cell.angle_gamma   90.00
#
_symmetry.space_group_name_H-M   'P 1'
#
loop_
_entity.id
_entity.type
_entity.pdbx_description
1 polymer ?
#
loop_
_entity_poly.entity_id
_entity_poly.type
_entity_poly.pdbx_seq_one_letter_code
_entity_poly.pdbx_strand_id
1 'polypeptide(L)'
;MSETLANLTNTITAIAAIGGVVVACRGLRTWKHQILWQQGRGLAVSLVISANKIRLKALTVQSEFAFHYDEARPLQESQFNKLATDVRAFVADLDSLVDELEGLSVEAKLMWDVSFDEVISVFRDSAHSIRGYVFGGIGSISPITDSFQRDQARGTMNMFRDDIYGQSSIFKNMKGAIESIEHIIKEKLPR
;
A
#
# COMPACT_ATOMS: atom_id res chain seq x y z
N MET A 1 38.85 -3.96 63.49
CA MET A 1 38.25 -4.62 62.31
C MET A 1 39.15 -4.33 61.13
N SER A 2 39.68 -5.37 60.48
CA SER A 2 40.82 -5.26 59.57
C SER A 2 40.43 -4.69 58.19
N GLU A 3 41.26 -3.81 57.64
CA GLU A 3 41.15 -3.26 56.27
C GLU A 3 40.93 -4.34 55.20
N THR A 4 41.38 -5.57 55.45
CA THR A 4 41.18 -6.73 54.58
C THR A 4 39.71 -7.09 54.39
N LEU A 5 38.85 -6.94 55.41
CA LEU A 5 37.42 -7.20 55.31
C LEU A 5 36.70 -6.10 54.52
N ALA A 6 37.11 -4.83 54.69
CA ALA A 6 36.59 -3.70 53.93
C ALA A 6 36.95 -3.79 52.44
N ASN A 7 38.19 -4.17 52.12
CA ASN A 7 38.64 -4.38 50.75
C ASN A 7 37.95 -5.58 50.07
N LEU A 8 37.72 -6.68 50.79
CA LEU A 8 36.96 -7.82 50.25
C LEU A 8 35.51 -7.44 49.94
N THR A 9 34.86 -6.71 50.85
CA THR A 9 33.48 -6.26 50.69
C THR A 9 33.35 -5.33 49.49
N ASN A 10 34.23 -4.32 49.37
CA ASN A 10 34.25 -3.41 48.22
C ASN A 10 34.48 -4.14 46.88
N THR A 11 35.33 -5.16 46.86
CA THR A 11 35.58 -5.95 45.65
C THR A 11 34.36 -6.77 45.24
N ILE A 12 33.66 -7.37 46.20
CA ILE A 12 32.41 -8.12 45.96
C ILE A 12 31.30 -7.17 45.47
N THR A 13 31.15 -6.00 46.07
CA THR A 13 30.16 -5.00 45.64
C THR A 13 30.47 -4.47 44.24
N ALA A 14 31.75 -4.27 43.90
CA ALA A 14 32.17 -3.86 42.56
C ALA A 14 31.87 -4.93 41.51
N ILE A 15 32.14 -6.21 41.80
CA ILE A 15 31.81 -7.34 40.90
C ILE A 15 30.29 -7.47 40.73
N ALA A 16 29.52 -7.31 41.80
CA ALA A 16 28.06 -7.31 41.74
C ALA A 16 27.50 -6.14 40.93
N ALA A 17 28.09 -4.94 41.05
CA ALA A 17 27.72 -3.77 40.25
C ALA A 17 28.04 -3.97 38.77
N ILE A 18 29.20 -4.54 38.43
CA ILE A 18 29.55 -4.90 37.05
C ILE A 18 28.58 -5.95 36.50
N GLY A 19 28.23 -6.97 37.29
CA GLY A 19 27.23 -7.96 36.94
C GLY A 19 25.84 -7.36 36.68
N GLY A 20 25.40 -6.44 37.55
CA GLY A 20 24.15 -5.70 37.40
C GLY A 20 24.13 -4.83 36.14
N VAL A 21 25.23 -4.15 35.82
CA VAL A 21 25.38 -3.35 34.58
C VAL A 21 25.34 -4.25 33.34
N VAL A 22 26.02 -5.41 33.35
CA VAL A 22 26.00 -6.35 32.21
C VAL A 22 24.59 -6.92 31.98
N VAL A 23 23.87 -7.28 33.05
CA VAL A 23 22.49 -7.75 32.98
C VAL A 23 21.56 -6.64 32.50
N ALA A 24 21.73 -5.41 32.97
CA ALA A 24 20.96 -4.24 32.51
C ALA A 24 21.24 -3.92 31.02
N CYS A 25 22.50 -3.97 30.58
CA CYS A 25 22.88 -3.78 29.17
C CYS A 25 22.31 -4.89 28.27
N ARG A 26 22.33 -6.14 28.73
CA ARG A 26 21.69 -7.26 28.03
C ARG A 26 20.18 -7.08 27.98
N GLY A 27 19.55 -6.71 29.10
CA GLY A 27 18.12 -6.39 29.19
C GLY A 27 17.74 -5.28 28.20
N LEU A 28 18.43 -4.14 28.22
CA LEU A 28 18.19 -3.02 27.29
C LEU A 28 18.35 -3.43 25.82
N ARG A 29 19.34 -4.26 25.49
CA ARG A 29 19.48 -4.81 24.13
C ARG A 29 18.31 -5.71 23.76
N THR A 30 17.88 -6.61 24.65
CA THR A 30 16.73 -7.49 24.42
C THR A 30 15.43 -6.70 24.25
N TRP A 31 15.20 -5.68 25.09
CA TRP A 31 14.04 -4.79 24.98
C TRP A 31 14.05 -4.00 23.68
N LYS A 32 15.20 -3.42 23.29
CA LYS A 32 15.35 -2.75 21.99
C LYS A 32 15.04 -3.71 20.83
N HIS A 33 15.52 -4.95 20.92
CA HIS A 33 15.28 -5.96 19.90
C HIS A 33 13.80 -6.36 19.83
N GLN A 34 13.11 -6.50 20.98
CA GLN A 34 11.68 -6.78 21.04
C GLN A 34 10.84 -5.64 20.45
N ILE A 35 11.18 -4.38 20.74
CA ILE A 35 10.48 -3.22 20.18
C ILE A 35 10.63 -3.18 18.66
N LEU A 36 11.86 -3.33 18.15
CA LEU A 36 12.12 -3.36 16.70
C LEU A 36 11.39 -4.51 16.00
N TRP A 37 11.31 -5.68 16.66
CA TRP A 37 10.61 -6.83 16.13
C TRP A 37 9.08 -6.62 16.11
N GLN A 38 8.51 -6.01 17.15
CA GLN A 38 7.08 -5.66 17.18
C GLN A 38 6.74 -4.59 16.13
N GLN A 39 7.59 -3.57 15.98
CA GLN A 39 7.46 -2.54 14.95
C GLN A 39 7.54 -3.16 13.55
N GLY A 40 8.51 -4.05 13.31
CA GLY A 40 8.62 -4.78 12.06
C GLY A 40 7.38 -5.63 11.75
N ARG A 41 6.84 -6.37 12.72
CA ARG A 41 5.59 -7.11 12.52
C ARG A 41 4.40 -6.21 12.22
N GLY A 42 4.28 -5.08 12.92
CA GLY A 42 3.23 -4.09 12.67
C GLY A 42 3.31 -3.55 11.23
N LEU A 43 4.50 -3.15 10.80
CA LEU A 43 4.75 -2.65 9.45
C LEU A 43 4.45 -3.69 8.36
N ALA A 44 4.85 -4.95 8.58
CA ALA A 44 4.55 -6.05 7.68
C ALA A 44 3.05 -6.28 7.48
N VAL A 45 2.30 -6.27 8.59
CA VAL A 45 0.83 -6.40 8.54
C VAL A 45 0.22 -5.20 7.81
N SER A 46 0.65 -3.98 8.11
CA SER A 46 0.16 -2.76 7.45
C SER A 46 0.41 -2.77 5.94
N LEU A 47 1.59 -3.19 5.48
CA LEU A 47 1.91 -3.31 4.05
C LEU A 47 0.94 -4.25 3.32
N VAL A 48 0.75 -5.47 3.85
CA VAL A 48 -0.11 -6.48 3.22
C VAL A 48 -1.58 -6.04 3.25
N ILE A 49 -2.04 -5.44 4.36
CA ILE A 49 -3.40 -4.92 4.47
C ILE A 49 -3.60 -3.77 3.47
N SER A 50 -2.70 -2.81 3.42
CA SER A 50 -2.81 -1.65 2.51
C SER A 50 -2.83 -2.09 1.05
N ALA A 51 -1.94 -2.99 0.64
CA ALA A 51 -1.93 -3.56 -0.70
C ALA A 51 -3.24 -4.30 -1.05
N ASN A 52 -3.82 -5.03 -0.09
CA ASN A 52 -5.13 -5.68 -0.28
C ASN A 52 -6.29 -4.67 -0.36
N LYS A 53 -6.27 -3.57 0.42
CA LYS A 53 -7.28 -2.50 0.32
C LYS A 53 -7.30 -1.92 -1.10
N ILE A 54 -6.14 -1.61 -1.66
CA ILE A 54 -6.02 -1.11 -3.04
C ILE A 54 -6.62 -2.12 -4.01
N ARG A 55 -6.25 -3.41 -3.90
CA ARG A 55 -6.78 -4.47 -4.79
C ARG A 55 -8.29 -4.59 -4.70
N LEU A 56 -8.85 -4.57 -3.50
CA LEU A 56 -10.30 -4.67 -3.30
C LEU A 56 -11.03 -3.45 -3.85
N LYS A 57 -10.50 -2.24 -3.60
CA LYS A 57 -11.05 -1.00 -4.15
C LYS A 57 -11.00 -1.00 -5.68
N ALA A 58 -9.88 -1.40 -6.25
CA ALA A 58 -9.70 -1.52 -7.69
C ALA A 58 -10.74 -2.49 -8.31
N LEU A 59 -11.04 -3.61 -7.64
CA LEU A 59 -12.03 -4.57 -8.13
C LEU A 59 -13.44 -3.99 -8.23
N THR A 60 -13.81 -3.00 -7.39
CA THR A 60 -15.16 -2.42 -7.44
C THR A 60 -15.43 -1.66 -8.74
N VAL A 61 -14.38 -1.26 -9.48
CA VAL A 61 -14.52 -0.64 -10.81
C VAL A 61 -15.35 -1.51 -11.74
N GLN A 62 -15.18 -2.83 -11.69
CA GLN A 62 -15.89 -3.75 -12.56
C GLN A 62 -17.40 -3.75 -12.34
N SER A 63 -17.84 -3.49 -11.10
CA SER A 63 -19.24 -3.49 -10.69
C SER A 63 -19.88 -2.09 -10.61
N GLU A 64 -19.11 -1.08 -10.23
CA GLU A 64 -19.59 0.29 -10.00
C GLU A 64 -19.58 1.14 -11.27
N PHE A 65 -18.65 0.85 -12.19
CA PHE A 65 -18.41 1.67 -13.39
C PHE A 65 -18.46 0.81 -14.66
N ALA A 66 -19.63 0.27 -14.95
CA ALA A 66 -19.91 -0.42 -16.20
C ALA A 66 -20.38 0.57 -17.27
N PHE A 67 -19.45 1.16 -18.01
CA PHE A 67 -19.78 2.00 -19.16
C PHE A 67 -20.16 1.12 -20.36
N HIS A 68 -21.44 1.15 -20.76
CA HIS A 68 -21.92 0.36 -21.89
C HIS A 68 -21.45 0.92 -23.23
N TYR A 69 -20.95 0.01 -24.07
CA TYR A 69 -20.33 0.30 -25.37
C TYR A 69 -21.32 0.86 -26.41
N ASP A 70 -22.58 0.44 -26.33
CA ASP A 70 -23.57 0.66 -27.39
C ASP A 70 -24.55 1.81 -27.11
N GLU A 71 -24.52 2.39 -25.91
CA GLU A 71 -25.42 3.49 -25.55
C GLU A 71 -24.67 4.81 -25.55
N ALA A 72 -24.33 5.31 -26.75
CA ALA A 72 -23.80 6.66 -26.96
C ALA A 72 -24.86 7.75 -26.73
N ARG A 73 -25.75 7.57 -25.74
CA ARG A 73 -26.70 8.59 -25.32
C ARG A 73 -26.09 9.32 -24.12
N PRO A 74 -25.89 10.64 -24.23
CA PRO A 74 -25.46 11.41 -23.08
C PRO A 74 -26.45 11.22 -21.93
N LEU A 75 -25.92 11.06 -20.72
CA LEU A 75 -26.76 11.02 -19.52
C LEU A 75 -27.45 12.36 -19.31
N GLN A 76 -28.56 12.35 -18.58
CA GLN A 76 -29.15 13.59 -18.09
C GLN A 76 -28.13 14.31 -17.20
N GLU A 77 -28.05 15.64 -17.28
CA GLU A 77 -27.04 16.45 -16.59
C GLU A 77 -26.96 16.17 -15.08
N SER A 78 -28.09 15.96 -14.41
CA SER A 78 -28.15 15.60 -12.99
C SER A 78 -27.51 14.24 -12.68
N GLN A 79 -27.76 13.24 -13.53
CA GLN A 79 -27.17 11.90 -13.40
C GLN A 79 -25.68 11.92 -13.71
N PHE A 80 -25.29 12.66 -14.75
CA PHE A 80 -23.89 12.87 -15.10
C PHE A 80 -23.10 13.54 -13.97
N ASN A 81 -23.63 14.62 -13.38
CA ASN A 81 -22.96 15.34 -12.30
C ASN A 81 -22.78 14.47 -11.04
N LYS A 82 -23.77 13.62 -10.72
CA LYS A 82 -23.65 12.65 -9.63
C LYS A 82 -22.54 11.63 -9.93
N LEU A 83 -22.59 10.98 -11.10
CA LEU A 83 -21.58 10.01 -11.51
C LEU A 83 -20.17 10.62 -11.56
N ALA A 84 -20.04 11.85 -12.07
CA ALA A 84 -18.77 12.56 -12.09
C ALA A 84 -18.22 12.86 -10.69
N THR A 85 -19.11 13.09 -9.72
CA THR A 85 -18.73 13.25 -8.31
C THR A 85 -18.28 11.91 -7.73
N ASP A 86 -19.03 10.84 -7.98
CA ASP A 86 -18.74 9.49 -7.50
C ASP A 86 -17.38 8.98 -8.03
N VAL A 87 -17.09 9.19 -9.32
CA VAL A 87 -15.78 8.84 -9.89
C VAL A 87 -14.64 9.66 -9.31
N ARG A 88 -14.80 10.98 -9.12
CA ARG A 88 -13.75 11.80 -8.50
C ARG A 88 -13.46 11.34 -7.08
N ALA A 89 -14.51 11.05 -6.30
CA ALA A 89 -14.37 10.53 -4.94
C ALA A 89 -13.69 9.15 -4.95
N PHE A 90 -14.08 8.27 -5.87
CA PHE A 90 -13.47 6.96 -6.04
C PHE A 90 -11.97 7.06 -6.37
N VAL A 91 -11.59 7.89 -7.35
CA VAL A 91 -10.20 8.06 -7.76
C VAL A 91 -9.37 8.67 -6.64
N ALA A 92 -9.88 9.69 -5.95
CA ALA A 92 -9.18 10.31 -4.82
C ALA A 92 -8.94 9.32 -3.68
N ASP A 93 -9.92 8.47 -3.37
CA ASP A 93 -9.79 7.41 -2.37
C ASP A 93 -8.77 6.34 -2.81
N LEU A 94 -8.81 5.92 -4.08
CA LEU A 94 -7.84 4.97 -4.62
C LEU A 94 -6.40 5.53 -4.58
N ASP A 95 -6.22 6.78 -5.00
CA ASP A 95 -4.93 7.46 -4.98
C ASP A 95 -4.39 7.58 -3.55
N SER A 96 -5.25 7.95 -2.59
CA SER A 96 -4.89 8.00 -1.17
C SER A 96 -4.41 6.64 -0.63
N LEU A 97 -5.01 5.53 -1.07
CA LEU A 97 -4.57 4.18 -0.65
C LEU A 97 -3.21 3.81 -1.25
N VAL A 98 -2.95 4.21 -2.50
CA VAL A 98 -1.64 4.00 -3.15
C VAL A 98 -0.56 4.82 -2.44
N ASP A 99 -0.85 6.07 -2.10
CA ASP A 99 0.05 6.93 -1.34
C ASP A 99 0.32 6.37 0.08
N GLU A 100 -0.70 5.80 0.74
CA GLU A 100 -0.53 5.09 2.03
C GLU A 100 0.45 3.91 1.89
N LEU A 101 0.28 3.08 0.87
CA LEU A 101 1.18 1.95 0.61
C LEU A 101 2.61 2.42 0.30
N GLU A 102 2.75 3.49 -0.47
CA GLU A 102 4.06 4.09 -0.76
C GLU A 102 4.75 4.58 0.51
N GLY A 103 4.04 5.28 1.39
CA GLY A 103 4.57 5.72 2.68
C GLY A 103 5.06 4.55 3.54
N LEU A 104 4.28 3.47 3.62
CA LEU A 104 4.68 2.24 4.31
C LEU A 104 5.91 1.59 3.67
N SER A 105 6.04 1.65 2.34
CA SER A 105 7.19 1.09 1.63
C SER A 105 8.49 1.84 1.92
N VAL A 106 8.41 3.16 2.09
CA VAL A 106 9.55 3.99 2.51
C VAL A 106 9.98 3.64 3.93
N GLU A 107 9.02 3.48 4.85
CA GLU A 107 9.31 3.04 6.21
C GLU A 107 9.98 1.64 6.22
N ALA A 108 9.48 0.73 5.40
CA ALA A 108 10.03 -0.62 5.28
C ALA A 108 11.44 -0.63 4.69
N LYS A 109 11.72 0.25 3.73
CA LYS A 109 13.07 0.46 3.20
C LYS A 109 14.04 0.91 4.28
N LEU A 110 13.63 1.86 5.13
CA LEU A 110 14.45 2.34 6.24
C LEU A 110 14.67 1.26 7.31
N MET A 111 13.67 0.41 7.56
CA MET A 111 13.73 -0.59 8.64
C MET A 111 14.44 -1.88 8.23
N TRP A 112 14.23 -2.38 7.02
CA TRP A 112 14.68 -3.70 6.57
C TRP A 112 15.76 -3.66 5.48
N ASP A 113 16.10 -2.47 5.00
CA ASP A 113 17.02 -2.24 3.88
C ASP A 113 16.58 -3.02 2.63
N VAL A 114 15.29 -2.87 2.27
CA VAL A 114 14.67 -3.51 1.09
C VAL A 114 13.94 -2.48 0.26
N SER A 115 14.03 -2.60 -1.06
CA SER A 115 13.20 -1.82 -1.97
C SER A 115 11.91 -2.57 -2.33
N PHE A 116 10.80 -1.83 -2.36
CA PHE A 116 9.51 -2.28 -2.90
C PHE A 116 9.17 -1.55 -4.20
N ASP A 117 10.12 -0.89 -4.86
CA ASP A 117 9.87 0.01 -6.00
C ASP A 117 9.08 -0.68 -7.14
N GLU A 118 9.42 -1.93 -7.47
CA GLU A 118 8.71 -2.73 -8.49
C GLU A 118 7.29 -3.11 -8.06
N VAL A 119 7.09 -3.41 -6.78
CA VAL A 119 5.76 -3.71 -6.23
C VAL A 119 4.89 -2.47 -6.28
N ILE A 120 5.42 -1.32 -5.86
CA ILE A 120 4.72 -0.04 -5.85
C ILE A 120 4.39 0.42 -7.28
N SER A 121 5.29 0.21 -8.24
CA SER A 121 5.01 0.57 -9.65
C SER A 121 3.79 -0.17 -10.19
N VAL A 122 3.62 -1.47 -9.85
CA VAL A 122 2.42 -2.23 -10.25
C VAL A 122 1.14 -1.59 -9.72
N PHE A 123 1.11 -1.12 -8.47
CA PHE A 123 -0.06 -0.45 -7.91
C PHE A 123 -0.32 0.92 -8.55
N ARG A 124 0.72 1.72 -8.80
CA ARG A 124 0.60 3.01 -9.48
C ARG A 124 0.12 2.86 -10.92
N ASP A 125 0.71 1.94 -11.68
CA ASP A 125 0.33 1.67 -13.07
C ASP A 125 -1.12 1.19 -13.14
N SER A 126 -1.52 0.32 -12.21
CA SER A 126 -2.90 -0.14 -12.14
C SER A 126 -3.88 0.99 -11.78
N ALA A 127 -3.52 1.88 -10.84
CA ALA A 127 -4.32 3.05 -10.50
C ALA A 127 -4.43 4.02 -11.70
N HIS A 128 -3.35 4.16 -12.47
CA HIS A 128 -3.35 4.92 -13.72
C HIS A 128 -4.31 4.33 -14.75
N SER A 129 -4.27 3.02 -15.00
CA SER A 129 -5.20 2.36 -15.92
C SER A 129 -6.66 2.50 -15.48
N ILE A 130 -6.94 2.35 -14.18
CA ILE A 130 -8.28 2.56 -13.62
C ILE A 130 -8.74 3.99 -13.85
N ARG A 131 -7.90 4.98 -13.54
CA ARG A 131 -8.17 6.40 -13.74
C ARG A 131 -8.50 6.69 -15.21
N GLY A 132 -7.69 6.16 -16.12
CA GLY A 132 -7.89 6.27 -17.57
C GLY A 132 -9.23 5.69 -18.01
N TYR A 133 -9.59 4.50 -17.52
CA TYR A 133 -10.87 3.86 -17.80
C TYR A 133 -12.06 4.68 -17.31
N VAL A 134 -12.08 5.08 -16.03
CA VAL A 134 -13.24 5.76 -15.44
C VAL A 134 -13.45 7.18 -15.97
N PHE A 135 -12.37 7.95 -16.18
CA PHE A 135 -12.49 9.28 -16.78
C PHE A 135 -12.79 9.23 -18.29
N GLY A 136 -12.21 8.26 -19.01
CA GLY A 136 -12.59 8.00 -20.40
C GLY A 136 -14.08 7.66 -20.51
N GLY A 137 -14.58 6.81 -19.61
CA GLY A 137 -15.99 6.46 -19.50
C GLY A 137 -16.88 7.67 -19.28
N ILE A 138 -16.59 8.50 -18.28
CA ILE A 138 -17.30 9.78 -18.05
C ILE A 138 -17.29 10.66 -19.29
N GLY A 139 -16.12 10.86 -19.90
CA GLY A 139 -15.99 11.72 -21.07
C GLY A 139 -16.84 11.22 -22.24
N SER A 140 -16.97 9.90 -22.40
CA SER A 140 -17.72 9.27 -23.49
C SER A 140 -19.25 9.43 -23.38
N ILE A 141 -19.78 9.68 -22.18
CA ILE A 141 -21.21 9.85 -21.90
C ILE A 141 -21.59 11.27 -21.47
N SER A 142 -20.65 12.22 -21.57
CA SER A 142 -20.86 13.59 -21.12
C SER A 142 -21.88 14.34 -21.99
N PRO A 143 -22.85 15.04 -21.39
CA PRO A 143 -23.86 15.82 -22.11
C PRO A 143 -23.34 17.15 -22.65
N ILE A 144 -22.19 17.62 -22.15
CA ILE A 144 -21.61 18.92 -22.49
C ILE A 144 -20.49 18.85 -23.54
N THR A 145 -19.97 17.65 -23.82
CA THR A 145 -18.94 17.46 -24.84
C THR A 145 -19.56 17.29 -26.22
N ASP A 146 -18.82 17.59 -27.28
CA ASP A 146 -19.26 17.29 -28.64
C ASP A 146 -19.06 15.79 -28.99
N SER A 147 -19.54 15.37 -30.16
CA SER A 147 -19.42 13.96 -30.59
C SER A 147 -17.97 13.52 -30.76
N PHE A 148 -17.11 14.40 -31.29
CA PHE A 148 -15.71 14.09 -31.53
C PHE A 148 -14.95 13.86 -30.21
N GLN A 149 -15.17 14.72 -29.22
CA GLN A 149 -14.60 14.58 -27.87
C GLN A 149 -15.11 13.33 -27.16
N ARG A 150 -16.39 12.99 -27.30
CA ARG A 150 -16.93 11.73 -26.77
C ARG A 150 -16.25 10.51 -27.40
N ASP A 151 -16.02 10.54 -28.71
CA ASP A 151 -15.36 9.44 -29.41
C ASP A 151 -13.89 9.32 -28.99
N GLN A 152 -13.18 10.43 -28.77
CA GLN A 152 -11.82 10.42 -28.23
C GLN A 152 -11.80 9.83 -26.80
N ALA A 153 -12.70 10.27 -25.93
CA ALA A 153 -12.81 9.76 -24.57
C ALA A 153 -13.16 8.25 -24.55
N ARG A 154 -14.02 7.82 -25.47
CA ARG A 154 -14.32 6.39 -25.69
C ARG A 154 -13.08 5.62 -26.14
N GLY A 155 -12.25 6.21 -27.01
CA GLY A 155 -10.96 5.64 -27.39
C GLY A 155 -10.05 5.38 -26.18
N THR A 156 -9.92 6.36 -25.28
CA THR A 156 -9.17 6.20 -24.03
C THR A 156 -9.76 5.12 -23.13
N MET A 157 -11.09 5.13 -22.93
CA MET A 157 -11.78 4.11 -22.14
C MET A 157 -11.52 2.70 -22.70
N ASN A 158 -11.59 2.54 -24.02
CA ASN A 158 -11.37 1.25 -24.69
C ASN A 158 -9.94 0.75 -24.51
N MET A 159 -8.96 1.64 -24.60
CA MET A 159 -7.54 1.30 -24.41
C MET A 159 -7.30 0.67 -23.03
N PHE A 160 -7.93 1.20 -21.98
CA PHE A 160 -7.77 0.70 -20.61
C PHE A 160 -8.78 -0.38 -20.22
N ARG A 161 -9.85 -0.62 -21.01
CA ARG A 161 -10.82 -1.67 -20.68
C ARG A 161 -10.16 -3.05 -20.66
N ASP A 162 -9.26 -3.32 -21.60
CA ASP A 162 -8.60 -4.61 -21.69
C ASP A 162 -7.71 -4.87 -20.46
N ASP A 163 -7.16 -3.82 -19.86
CA ASP A 163 -6.44 -3.90 -18.59
C ASP A 163 -7.37 -4.29 -17.42
N ILE A 164 -8.64 -3.85 -17.44
CA ILE A 164 -9.62 -4.12 -16.38
C ILE A 164 -10.32 -5.47 -16.57
N TYR A 165 -10.72 -5.83 -17.79
CA TYR A 165 -11.59 -6.98 -18.07
C TYR A 165 -10.89 -8.10 -18.85
N GLY A 166 -9.68 -7.89 -19.36
CA GLY A 166 -8.93 -8.88 -20.13
C GLY A 166 -8.37 -10.03 -19.30
N GLN A 167 -7.83 -11.04 -19.99
CA GLN A 167 -7.23 -12.21 -19.32
C GLN A 167 -5.96 -11.88 -18.53
N SER A 168 -5.23 -10.82 -18.90
CA SER A 168 -4.03 -10.33 -18.20
C SER A 168 -4.36 -9.09 -17.34
N SER A 169 -5.48 -9.13 -16.61
CA SER A 169 -5.97 -7.95 -15.90
C SER A 169 -5.02 -7.45 -14.81
N ILE A 170 -5.10 -6.15 -14.55
CA ILE A 170 -4.35 -5.48 -13.47
C ILE A 170 -4.54 -6.15 -12.11
N PHE A 171 -5.69 -6.81 -11.88
CA PHE A 171 -5.99 -7.52 -10.64
C PHE A 171 -5.11 -8.76 -10.41
N LYS A 172 -4.67 -9.42 -11.49
CA LYS A 172 -3.71 -10.51 -11.43
C LYS A 172 -2.32 -9.98 -11.09
N ASN A 173 -1.92 -8.87 -11.71
CA ASN A 173 -0.64 -8.21 -11.45
C ASN A 173 -0.57 -7.74 -9.99
N MET A 174 -1.63 -7.10 -9.48
CA MET A 174 -1.73 -6.71 -8.07
C MET A 174 -1.63 -7.92 -7.12
N LYS A 175 -2.23 -9.07 -7.48
CA LYS A 175 -2.12 -10.29 -6.67
C LYS A 175 -0.67 -10.78 -6.61
N GLY A 176 0.02 -10.82 -7.75
CA GLY A 176 1.44 -11.16 -7.79
C GLY A 176 2.31 -10.19 -6.99
N ALA A 177 2.01 -8.89 -7.04
CA ALA A 177 2.70 -7.88 -6.24
C ALA A 177 2.49 -8.09 -4.72
N ILE A 178 1.28 -8.46 -4.29
CA ILE A 178 1.00 -8.83 -2.89
C ILE A 178 1.79 -10.08 -2.49
N GLU A 179 1.84 -11.10 -3.34
CA GLU A 179 2.62 -12.31 -3.07
C GLU A 179 4.13 -12.00 -2.94
N SER A 180 4.65 -11.06 -3.74
CA SER A 180 6.02 -10.55 -3.61
C SER A 180 6.25 -9.81 -2.28
N ILE A 181 5.30 -8.96 -1.83
CA ILE A 181 5.37 -8.32 -0.50
C ILE A 181 5.46 -9.38 0.60
N GLU A 182 4.57 -10.39 0.55
CA GLU A 182 4.56 -11.47 1.55
C GLU A 182 5.85 -12.27 1.55
N HIS A 183 6.46 -12.49 0.38
CA HIS A 183 7.73 -13.20 0.25
C HIS A 183 8.86 -12.41 0.94
N ILE A 184 9.01 -11.13 0.61
CA ILE A 184 10.00 -10.24 1.22
C ILE A 184 9.84 -10.19 2.75
N ILE A 185 8.59 -10.08 3.23
CA ILE A 185 8.29 -10.06 4.67
C ILE A 185 8.74 -11.36 5.35
N LYS A 186 8.47 -12.53 4.74
CA LYS A 186 8.86 -13.83 5.29
C LYS A 186 10.38 -13.99 5.40
N GLU A 187 11.15 -13.39 4.48
CA GLU A 187 12.61 -13.40 4.52
C GLU A 187 13.16 -12.49 5.63
N LYS A 188 12.52 -11.35 5.87
CA LYS A 188 13.01 -10.33 6.82
C LYS A 188 12.52 -10.51 8.26
N LEU A 189 11.39 -11.17 8.46
CA LEU A 189 10.82 -11.46 9.78
C LEU A 189 10.83 -12.98 10.03
N PRO A 190 11.85 -13.54 10.70
CA PRO A 190 11.81 -14.93 11.12
C PRO A 190 10.64 -15.16 12.10
N ARG A 191 10.02 -16.35 11.96
CA ARG A 191 8.81 -16.76 12.70
C ARG A 191 8.98 -16.71 14.21
#